data_AF-A0A399SLX3-F1
#
_entry.id   AF-A0A399SLX3-F1
#
_cell.length_a   1.000
_cell.length_b   1.000
_cell.length_c   1.000
_cell.angle_alpha   90.00
_cell.angle_beta   90.00
_cell.angle_gamma   90.00
#
_symmetry.space_group_name_H-M   'P 1'
#
loop_
_entity.id
_entity.type
_entity.pdbx_description
1 polymer ?
#
loop_
_entity_poly.entity_id
_entity_poly.type
_entity_poly.pdbx_seq_one_letter_code
_entity_poly.pdbx_strand_id
1 'polypeptide(L)'
;DAEVEALAGTTGHAARVGQALTGPQSAILVVDDLATAARYSDAYGPEHLSVQTADPDALLAHLHSAGAIFLGPHSPVSLGDYLAGSNHVLPTGGQARFGSGLGAYTFLRPQQVVRYDADALREAEPMIVALSRAEDLPAHGDAVTARLTR
;
A
#
# COMPACT_ATOMS: atom_id res chain seq x y z
N ASP A 1 -19.23 13.12 -19.33
CA ASP A 1 -18.92 14.56 -19.27
C ASP A 1 -20.14 15.42 -18.95
N ALA A 2 -21.24 15.33 -19.71
CA ALA A 2 -22.42 16.18 -19.49
C ALA A 2 -22.96 16.22 -18.03
N GLU A 3 -23.03 15.09 -17.34
CA GLU A 3 -23.50 15.05 -15.95
C GLU A 3 -22.50 15.69 -14.98
N VAL A 4 -21.19 15.46 -15.19
CA VAL A 4 -20.12 16.07 -14.39
C VAL A 4 -20.15 17.59 -14.55
N GLU A 5 -20.30 18.09 -15.78
CA GLU A 5 -20.43 19.53 -16.06
C GLU A 5 -21.65 20.14 -15.37
N ALA A 6 -22.81 19.47 -15.47
CA ALA A 6 -24.04 19.91 -14.84
C ALA A 6 -23.91 20.04 -13.31
N LEU A 7 -23.29 19.04 -12.65
CA LEU A 7 -23.13 19.02 -11.20
C LEU A 7 -21.98 19.91 -10.70
N ALA A 8 -20.88 20.03 -11.46
CA ALA A 8 -19.74 20.85 -11.08
C ALA A 8 -20.12 22.34 -10.93
N GLY A 9 -21.08 22.82 -11.72
CA GLY A 9 -21.58 24.19 -11.63
C GLY A 9 -22.46 24.48 -10.41
N THR A 10 -23.02 23.46 -9.75
CA THR A 10 -23.98 23.64 -8.65
C THR A 10 -23.36 23.64 -7.25
N THR A 11 -22.08 23.24 -7.14
CA THR A 11 -21.38 23.21 -5.84
C THR A 11 -20.88 24.59 -5.41
N GLY A 12 -20.84 24.85 -4.10
CA GLY A 12 -20.36 26.10 -3.53
C GLY A 12 -18.88 26.43 -3.86
N HIS A 13 -18.11 25.44 -4.33
CA HIS A 13 -16.72 25.60 -4.76
C HIS A 13 -16.52 25.34 -6.26
N ALA A 14 -17.51 25.65 -7.10
CA ALA A 14 -17.50 25.39 -8.54
C ALA A 14 -16.21 25.84 -9.26
N ALA A 15 -15.65 27.01 -8.92
CA ALA A 15 -14.40 27.49 -9.53
C ALA A 15 -13.21 26.55 -9.25
N ARG A 16 -13.08 26.03 -8.02
CA ARG A 16 -12.00 25.09 -7.64
C ARG A 16 -12.19 23.74 -8.30
N VAL A 17 -13.44 23.26 -8.37
CA VAL A 17 -13.78 22.02 -9.09
C VAL A 17 -13.44 22.16 -10.58
N GLY A 18 -13.81 23.29 -11.21
CA GLY A 18 -13.48 23.56 -12.60
C GLY A 18 -11.97 23.58 -12.89
N GLN A 19 -11.17 24.16 -11.98
CA GLN A 19 -9.72 24.13 -12.10
C GLN A 19 -9.16 22.70 -11.99
N ALA A 20 -9.67 21.89 -11.07
CA ALA A 20 -9.24 20.50 -10.91
C ALA A 20 -9.60 19.65 -12.15
N LEU A 21 -10.83 19.78 -12.66
CA LEU A 21 -11.34 19.03 -13.80
C LEU A 21 -10.61 19.37 -15.11
N THR A 22 -10.23 20.64 -15.31
CA THR A 22 -9.52 21.08 -16.54
C THR A 22 -7.99 21.08 -16.41
N GLY A 23 -7.48 20.80 -15.21
CA GLY A 23 -6.05 20.74 -14.93
C GLY A 23 -5.37 19.47 -15.45
N PRO A 24 -4.02 19.46 -15.49
CA PRO A 24 -3.24 18.34 -16.05
C PRO A 24 -3.31 17.05 -15.24
N GLN A 25 -3.95 17.07 -14.06
CA GLN A 25 -4.13 15.91 -13.19
C GLN A 25 -5.42 15.13 -13.47
N SER A 26 -6.29 15.66 -14.34
CA SER A 26 -7.56 15.04 -14.72
C SER A 26 -7.47 14.46 -16.12
N ALA A 27 -7.95 13.24 -16.30
CA ALA A 27 -8.00 12.57 -17.59
C ALA A 27 -9.12 11.52 -17.60
N ILE A 28 -9.64 11.24 -18.80
CA ILE A 28 -10.51 10.08 -19.05
C ILE A 28 -9.69 9.09 -19.87
N LEU A 29 -9.51 7.89 -19.33
CA LEU A 29 -8.82 6.81 -20.03
C LEU A 29 -9.85 5.78 -20.49
N VAL A 30 -9.90 5.56 -21.80
CA VAL A 30 -10.68 4.49 -22.41
C VAL A 30 -9.76 3.29 -22.60
N VAL A 31 -10.18 2.13 -22.12
CA VAL A 31 -9.42 0.88 -22.18
C VAL A 31 -10.30 -0.23 -22.74
N ASP A 32 -9.67 -1.27 -23.27
CA ASP A 32 -10.38 -2.39 -23.92
C ASP A 32 -11.11 -3.29 -22.91
N ASP A 33 -10.56 -3.43 -21.70
CA ASP A 33 -11.09 -4.32 -20.67
C ASP A 33 -10.73 -3.90 -19.23
N LEU A 34 -11.40 -4.53 -18.26
CA LEU A 34 -11.19 -4.28 -16.82
C LEU A 34 -9.81 -4.73 -16.34
N ALA A 35 -9.20 -5.74 -16.98
CA ALA A 35 -7.85 -6.16 -16.64
C ALA A 35 -6.82 -5.06 -16.95
N THR A 36 -7.01 -4.36 -18.06
CA THR A 36 -6.21 -3.20 -18.46
C THR A 36 -6.48 -2.01 -17.54
N ALA A 37 -7.74 -1.79 -17.13
CA ALA A 37 -8.07 -0.79 -16.11
C ALA A 37 -7.35 -1.06 -14.79
N ALA A 38 -7.33 -2.31 -14.31
CA ALA A 38 -6.64 -2.70 -13.08
C ALA A 38 -5.13 -2.43 -13.16
N ARG A 39 -4.47 -2.90 -14.24
CA ARG A 39 -3.03 -2.64 -14.46
C ARG A 39 -2.70 -1.16 -14.48
N TYR A 40 -3.55 -0.35 -15.13
CA TYR A 40 -3.36 1.10 -15.14
C TYR A 40 -3.52 1.69 -13.75
N SER A 41 -4.59 1.34 -13.02
CA SER A 41 -4.83 1.80 -11.65
C SER A 41 -3.66 1.46 -10.74
N ASP A 42 -3.14 0.23 -10.79
CA ASP A 42 -1.98 -0.17 -10.00
C ASP A 42 -0.71 0.61 -10.36
N ALA A 43 -0.46 0.83 -11.64
CA ALA A 43 0.67 1.63 -12.10
C ALA A 43 0.54 3.10 -11.65
N TYR A 44 -0.68 3.63 -11.63
CA TYR A 44 -1.00 4.99 -11.20
C TYR A 44 -0.87 5.16 -9.69
N GLY A 45 -1.28 4.16 -8.90
CA GLY A 45 -1.24 4.19 -7.45
C GLY A 45 -2.13 5.28 -6.83
N PRO A 46 -3.45 5.28 -7.10
CA PRO A 46 -4.36 6.32 -6.63
C PRO A 46 -4.44 6.38 -5.09
N GLU A 47 -4.65 7.58 -4.58
CA GLU A 47 -5.01 7.80 -3.17
C GLU A 47 -6.35 7.13 -2.85
N HIS A 48 -7.38 7.46 -3.63
CA HIS A 48 -8.72 6.87 -3.54
C HIS A 48 -9.07 6.20 -4.87
N LEU A 49 -9.52 4.95 -4.82
CA LEU A 49 -10.00 4.19 -5.98
C LEU A 49 -11.48 3.87 -5.81
N SER A 50 -12.34 4.37 -6.70
CA SER A 50 -13.75 3.97 -6.77
C SER A 50 -13.95 2.94 -7.86
N VAL A 51 -14.52 1.79 -7.51
CA VAL A 51 -14.81 0.68 -8.43
C VAL A 51 -16.31 0.60 -8.67
N GLN A 52 -16.74 1.03 -9.85
CA GLN A 52 -18.13 1.02 -10.28
C GLN A 52 -18.28 0.11 -11.50
N THR A 53 -18.35 -1.20 -11.25
CA THR A 53 -18.49 -2.24 -12.29
C THR A 53 -19.65 -3.18 -11.92
N ALA A 54 -20.05 -4.06 -12.85
CA ALA A 54 -21.10 -5.04 -12.59
C ALA A 54 -20.71 -6.09 -11.52
N ASP A 55 -19.41 -6.40 -11.43
CA ASP A 55 -18.82 -7.30 -10.43
C ASP A 55 -17.56 -6.64 -9.85
N PRO A 56 -17.70 -5.81 -8.79
CA PRO A 56 -16.59 -5.08 -8.20
C PRO A 56 -15.62 -6.01 -7.46
N ASP A 57 -16.09 -7.13 -6.91
CA ASP A 57 -15.26 -8.10 -6.19
C ASP A 57 -14.31 -8.85 -7.14
N ALA A 58 -14.77 -9.20 -8.35
CA ALA A 58 -13.91 -9.78 -9.37
C ALA A 58 -12.75 -8.85 -9.77
N LEU A 59 -13.02 -7.54 -9.89
CA LEU A 59 -11.97 -6.56 -10.20
C LEU A 59 -11.04 -6.31 -9.01
N LEU A 60 -11.56 -6.30 -7.78
CA LEU A 60 -10.78 -6.13 -6.55
C LEU A 60 -9.63 -7.14 -6.44
N ALA A 61 -9.85 -8.39 -6.88
CA ALA A 61 -8.83 -9.44 -6.89
C ALA A 61 -7.58 -9.10 -7.74
N HIS A 62 -7.68 -8.10 -8.62
CA HIS A 62 -6.62 -7.64 -9.50
C HIS A 62 -6.05 -6.26 -9.13
N LEU A 63 -6.46 -5.69 -7.98
CA LEU A 63 -6.04 -4.38 -7.52
C LEU A 63 -5.10 -4.51 -6.33
N HIS A 64 -3.91 -3.91 -6.45
CA HIS A 64 -2.83 -4.05 -5.47
C HIS A 64 -2.32 -2.72 -4.91
N SER A 65 -2.45 -1.61 -5.65
CA SER A 65 -1.89 -0.31 -5.26
C SER A 65 -2.95 0.78 -5.23
N ALA A 66 -3.60 0.97 -4.07
CA ALA A 66 -4.50 2.09 -3.80
C ALA A 66 -4.47 2.44 -2.30
N GLY A 67 -4.64 3.72 -1.95
CA GLY A 67 -4.71 4.13 -0.55
C GLY A 67 -5.97 3.62 0.15
N ALA A 68 -7.13 3.83 -0.48
CA ALA A 68 -8.41 3.26 -0.09
C ALA A 68 -9.24 2.86 -1.32
N ILE A 69 -9.92 1.72 -1.27
CA ILE A 69 -10.76 1.19 -2.35
C ILE A 69 -12.22 1.22 -1.91
N PHE A 70 -13.08 1.78 -2.75
CA PHE A 70 -14.52 1.89 -2.53
C PHE A 70 -15.28 1.10 -3.59
N LEU A 71 -16.08 0.14 -3.16
CA LEU A 71 -16.70 -0.86 -4.05
C LEU A 71 -18.20 -0.58 -4.23
N GLY A 72 -18.62 -0.46 -5.49
CA GLY A 72 -20.02 -0.37 -5.86
C GLY A 72 -20.67 1.01 -5.65
N PRO A 73 -21.94 1.15 -6.06
CA PRO A 73 -22.62 2.44 -6.16
C PRO A 73 -22.96 3.10 -4.83
N HIS A 74 -22.89 2.36 -3.71
CA HIS A 74 -23.28 2.83 -2.39
C HIS A 74 -22.09 3.10 -1.46
N SER A 75 -20.87 3.10 -1.99
CA SER A 75 -19.65 3.43 -1.26
C SER A 75 -18.99 4.68 -1.86
N PRO A 76 -19.56 5.88 -1.71
CA PRO A 76 -18.91 7.11 -2.17
C PRO A 76 -17.65 7.38 -1.33
N VAL A 77 -16.66 8.04 -1.92
CA VAL A 77 -15.41 8.43 -1.22
C VAL A 77 -15.71 9.21 0.06
N SER A 78 -16.72 10.10 0.03
CA SER A 78 -17.15 10.87 1.20
C SER A 78 -17.59 10.01 2.39
N LEU A 79 -18.09 8.78 2.18
CA LEU A 79 -18.36 7.87 3.29
C LEU A 79 -17.06 7.50 4.02
N GLY A 80 -16.00 7.22 3.26
CA GLY A 80 -14.65 6.92 3.77
C GLY A 80 -14.02 8.08 4.52
N ASP A 81 -14.21 9.29 4.01
CA ASP A 81 -13.64 10.51 4.58
C ASP A 81 -14.17 10.84 5.97
N TYR A 82 -15.39 10.38 6.29
CA TYR A 82 -16.11 10.81 7.49
C TYR A 82 -16.53 9.69 8.43
N LEU A 83 -17.14 8.60 7.92
CA LEU A 83 -17.92 7.68 8.77
C LEU A 83 -17.73 6.19 8.50
N ALA A 84 -16.99 5.78 7.47
CA ALA A 84 -16.74 4.36 7.19
C ALA A 84 -15.88 3.66 8.27
N GLY A 85 -15.15 4.44 9.07
CA GLY A 85 -14.18 3.94 10.06
C GLY A 85 -12.77 3.73 9.51
N SER A 86 -12.57 3.84 8.19
CA SER A 86 -11.25 3.97 7.57
C SER A 86 -10.56 5.28 7.94
N ASN A 87 -9.23 5.36 7.75
CA ASN A 87 -8.48 6.60 7.92
C ASN A 87 -8.36 7.34 6.59
N HIS A 88 -8.63 8.64 6.56
CA HIS A 88 -8.53 9.47 5.35
C HIS A 88 -7.15 10.12 5.14
N VAL A 89 -6.18 9.84 6.01
CA VAL A 89 -4.78 10.24 5.79
C VAL A 89 -4.12 9.15 4.95
N LEU A 90 -4.09 9.36 3.64
CA LEU A 90 -3.69 8.37 2.65
C LEU A 90 -2.46 8.81 1.83
N PRO A 91 -1.70 7.85 1.26
CA PRO A 91 -0.58 8.16 0.38
C PRO A 91 -1.07 8.74 -0.96
N THR A 92 -0.56 9.91 -1.33
CA THR A 92 -0.90 10.60 -2.59
C THR A 92 0.28 10.59 -3.57
N GLY A 93 0.08 11.08 -4.81
CA GLY A 93 1.18 11.21 -5.79
C GLY A 93 1.82 9.87 -6.21
N GLY A 94 1.04 8.79 -6.27
CA GLY A 94 1.51 7.46 -6.65
C GLY A 94 2.23 6.70 -5.52
N GLN A 95 2.20 7.24 -4.29
CA GLN A 95 2.84 6.60 -3.14
C GLN A 95 2.09 5.35 -2.65
N ALA A 96 0.82 5.14 -3.02
CA ALA A 96 0.07 3.93 -2.67
C ALA A 96 0.71 2.62 -3.19
N ARG A 97 1.69 2.71 -4.10
CA ARG A 97 2.49 1.58 -4.59
C ARG A 97 3.50 1.03 -3.57
N PHE A 98 3.83 1.81 -2.53
CA PHE A 98 4.86 1.44 -1.55
C PHE A 98 4.58 1.96 -0.13
N GLY A 99 3.67 2.92 0.02
CA GLY A 99 3.21 3.47 1.28
C GLY A 99 1.80 2.98 1.60
N SER A 100 1.50 2.90 2.89
CA SER A 100 0.15 2.57 3.38
C SER A 100 -0.53 3.83 3.91
N GLY A 101 -1.86 3.79 4.01
CA GLY A 101 -2.62 4.79 4.76
C GLY A 101 -2.16 4.88 6.23
N LEU A 102 -2.54 5.95 6.92
CA LEU A 102 -2.27 6.07 8.35
C LEU A 102 -3.09 5.03 9.11
N GLY A 103 -2.42 4.24 9.96
CA GLY A 103 -3.07 3.23 10.78
C GLY A 103 -2.44 3.14 12.16
N ALA A 104 -3.02 2.31 13.03
CA ALA A 104 -2.47 2.08 14.37
C ALA A 104 -0.99 1.63 14.31
N TYR A 105 -0.63 0.81 13.31
CA TYR A 105 0.75 0.35 13.09
C TYR A 105 1.74 1.48 12.83
N THR A 106 1.31 2.62 12.29
CA THR A 106 2.18 3.80 12.07
C THR A 106 2.74 4.35 13.37
N PHE A 107 2.00 4.16 14.48
CA PHE A 107 2.40 4.62 15.81
C PHE A 107 3.06 3.53 16.66
N LEU A 108 3.21 2.32 16.12
CA LEU A 108 3.90 1.23 16.78
C LEU A 108 5.39 1.25 16.41
N ARG A 109 6.24 0.83 17.36
CA ARG A 109 7.66 0.56 17.12
C ARG A 109 7.92 -0.93 17.27
N PRO A 110 7.97 -1.72 16.19
CA PRO A 110 8.27 -3.15 16.30
C PRO A 110 9.69 -3.34 16.85
N GLN A 111 9.85 -4.26 17.80
CA GLN A 111 11.14 -4.64 18.37
C GLN A 111 11.26 -6.17 18.32
N GLN A 112 12.37 -6.66 17.76
CA GLN A 112 12.67 -8.09 17.76
C GLN A 112 13.38 -8.46 19.06
N VAL A 113 12.90 -9.50 19.74
CA VAL A 113 13.52 -10.09 20.92
C VAL A 113 13.87 -11.54 20.57
N VAL A 114 15.16 -11.85 20.53
CA VAL A 114 15.67 -13.17 20.14
C VAL A 114 16.28 -13.85 21.36
N ARG A 115 15.85 -15.09 21.61
CA ARG A 115 16.39 -15.95 22.67
C ARG A 115 16.62 -17.35 22.11
N TYR A 116 17.86 -17.82 22.24
CA TYR A 116 18.26 -19.18 21.93
C TYR A 116 18.74 -19.85 23.22
N ASP A 117 18.47 -21.13 23.35
CA ASP A 117 19.20 -21.98 24.29
C ASP A 117 20.49 -22.50 23.63
N ALA A 118 21.27 -23.26 24.40
CA ALA A 118 22.55 -23.78 23.93
C ALA A 118 22.40 -24.81 22.81
N ASP A 119 21.32 -25.60 22.81
CA ASP A 119 21.11 -26.66 21.83
C ASP A 119 20.73 -26.08 20.47
N ALA A 120 19.81 -25.12 20.45
CA ALA A 120 19.47 -24.36 19.25
C ALA A 120 20.66 -23.57 18.71
N LEU A 121 21.51 -23.00 19.58
CA LEU A 121 22.73 -22.29 19.13
C LEU A 121 23.74 -23.26 18.50
N ARG A 122 23.86 -24.48 19.04
CA ARG A 122 24.74 -25.52 18.49
C ARG A 122 24.27 -26.02 17.13
N GLU A 123 22.96 -26.10 16.91
CA GLU A 123 22.40 -26.42 15.60
C GLU A 123 22.71 -25.31 14.56
N ALA A 124 22.70 -24.05 14.98
CA ALA A 124 22.94 -22.91 14.10
C ALA A 124 24.43 -22.62 13.83
N GLU A 125 25.34 -22.98 14.75
CA GLU A 125 26.76 -22.65 14.68
C GLU A 125 27.41 -22.98 13.32
N PRO A 126 27.28 -24.20 12.74
CA PRO A 126 28.00 -24.54 11.52
C PRO A 126 27.62 -23.62 10.35
N MET A 127 26.35 -23.23 10.28
CA MET A 127 25.83 -22.33 9.24
C MET A 127 26.34 -20.90 9.46
N ILE A 128 26.34 -20.42 10.71
CA ILE A 128 26.83 -19.07 11.02
C ILE A 128 28.33 -18.96 10.74
N VAL A 129 29.14 -19.96 11.11
CA VAL A 129 30.58 -19.99 10.82
C VAL A 129 30.86 -20.05 9.32
N ALA A 130 30.07 -20.82 8.56
CA ALA A 130 30.21 -20.88 7.11
C ALA A 130 29.90 -19.52 6.46
N LEU A 131 28.78 -18.88 6.85
CA LEU A 131 28.40 -17.56 6.35
C LEU A 131 29.43 -16.50 6.74
N SER A 132 29.86 -16.47 8.00
CA SER A 132 30.81 -15.47 8.47
C SER A 132 32.17 -15.57 7.76
N ARG A 133 32.59 -16.77 7.37
CA ARG A 133 33.80 -16.97 6.55
C ARG A 133 33.59 -16.55 5.10
N ALA A 134 32.45 -16.87 4.51
CA ALA A 134 32.12 -16.47 3.15
C ALA A 134 32.00 -14.94 2.98
N GLU A 135 31.58 -14.24 4.03
CA GLU A 135 31.47 -12.77 4.08
C GLU A 135 32.78 -12.07 4.51
N ASP A 136 33.87 -12.81 4.72
CA ASP A 136 35.15 -12.28 5.26
C ASP A 136 35.01 -11.56 6.62
N LEU A 137 34.09 -12.06 7.46
CA LEU A 137 33.79 -11.59 8.81
C LEU A 137 33.99 -12.70 9.87
N PRO A 138 35.15 -13.38 9.93
CA PRO A 138 35.34 -14.59 10.74
C PRO A 138 35.02 -14.41 12.23
N ALA A 139 35.28 -13.21 12.78
CA ALA A 139 34.99 -12.89 14.19
C ALA A 139 33.49 -13.05 14.57
N HIS A 140 32.56 -12.96 13.61
CA HIS A 140 31.13 -13.19 13.88
C HIS A 140 30.84 -14.67 14.17
N GLY A 141 31.47 -15.59 13.43
CA GLY A 141 31.40 -17.03 13.69
C GLY A 141 32.14 -17.42 14.96
N ASP A 142 33.34 -16.87 15.15
CA ASP A 142 34.14 -17.13 16.36
C ASP A 142 33.39 -16.75 17.64
N ALA A 143 32.59 -15.68 17.60
CA ALA A 143 31.74 -15.29 18.71
C ALA A 143 30.70 -16.38 19.06
N VAL A 144 30.12 -17.06 18.06
CA VAL A 144 29.18 -18.17 18.30
C VAL A 144 29.91 -19.38 18.88
N THR A 145 31.00 -19.81 18.25
CA THR A 145 31.79 -20.97 18.72
C THR A 145 32.27 -20.79 20.16
N ALA A 146 32.74 -19.60 20.54
CA ALA A 146 33.21 -19.30 21.89
C ALA A 146 32.14 -19.49 23.00
N ARG A 147 30.84 -19.51 22.65
CA ARG A 147 29.75 -19.74 23.61
C ARG A 147 29.46 -21.23 23.84
N LEU A 148 29.89 -22.09 22.92
CA LEU A 148 29.66 -23.54 22.97
C LEU A 148 30.88 -24.32 23.46
N THR A 149 32.07 -23.71 23.39
CA THR A 149 33.34 -24.30 23.84
C THR A 149 33.72 -23.93 25.27
N ARG A 150 32.80 -23.34 26.04
CA ARG A 150 33.00 -22.95 27.44
C ARG A 150 32.62 -24.05 28.41
#